data_AF-A0A5S3SYD7-F1
#
_entry.id   AF-A0A5S3SYD7-F1
#
_cell.length_a   1.000
_cell.length_b   1.000
_cell.length_c   1.000
_cell.angle_alpha   90.00
_cell.angle_beta   90.00
_cell.angle_gamma   90.00
#
_symmetry.space_group_name_H-M   'P 1'
#
loop_
_entity.id
_entity.type
_entity.pdbx_description
1 polymer ?
#
loop_
_entity_poly.entity_id
_entity_poly.type
_entity_poly.pdbx_seq_one_letter_code
_entity_poly.pdbx_strand_id
1 'polypeptide(L)' 'VASGSCVETVYIPDGKRGTLCVSSQAGCSLDCSFCSTGKQGFNSDLTVAEIIGQGWIAARHFNNVPA' A
#
# COMPACT_ATOMS: atom_id res chain seq x y z
N VAL A 1 8.76 -2.52 -5.44
CA VAL A 1 7.80 -2.92 -6.48
C VAL A 1 8.61 -3.46 -7.64
N ALA A 2 8.21 -4.59 -8.24
CA ALA A 2 8.87 -5.12 -9.45
C ALA A 2 9.05 -4.00 -10.50
N SER A 3 10.16 -4.03 -11.23
CA SER A 3 10.61 -2.92 -12.07
C SER A 3 9.57 -2.52 -13.12
N GLY A 4 8.80 -1.47 -12.82
CA GLY A 4 7.80 -0.86 -13.70
C GLY A 4 6.40 -0.71 -13.08
N SER A 5 6.09 -1.40 -11.99
CA SER A 5 4.78 -1.33 -11.33
C SER A 5 4.76 -0.30 -10.19
N CYS A 6 3.59 0.29 -9.94
CA CYS A 6 3.37 1.20 -8.81
C CYS A 6 2.24 0.68 -7.92
N VAL A 7 2.32 0.96 -6.62
CA VAL A 7 1.25 0.72 -5.65
C VAL A 7 1.03 1.98 -4.82
N GLU A 8 -0.13 2.06 -4.19
CA GLU A 8 -0.56 3.22 -3.42
C GLU A 8 -0.57 2.92 -1.91
N THR A 9 -0.35 3.96 -1.11
CA THR A 9 -0.43 3.90 0.36
C THR A 9 -1.10 5.18 0.83
N VAL A 10 -2.09 5.05 1.71
CA VAL A 10 -2.89 6.20 2.18
C VAL A 10 -2.87 6.28 3.69
N TYR A 11 -2.46 7.43 4.22
CA TYR A 11 -2.60 7.75 5.64
C TYR A 11 -3.87 8.55 5.88
N ILE A 12 -4.69 8.10 6.82
CA ILE A 12 -5.97 8.73 7.19
C ILE A 12 -5.90 9.11 8.68
N PRO A 13 -5.74 10.41 9.00
CA PRO A 13 -5.78 10.89 10.37
C PRO A 13 -7.22 11.00 10.89
N ASP A 14 -7.43 10.58 12.14
CA ASP A 14 -8.70 10.72 12.86
C ASP A 14 -8.46 10.99 14.35
N GLY A 15 -8.44 12.27 14.72
CA GLY A 15 -8.17 12.72 16.09
C GLY A 15 -6.83 12.20 16.61
N LYS A 16 -6.88 11.31 17.61
CA LYS A 16 -5.69 10.68 18.24
C LYS A 16 -5.24 9.39 17.53
N ARG A 17 -5.95 8.95 16.49
CA ARG A 17 -5.67 7.70 15.75
C ARG A 17 -5.18 8.02 14.34
N GLY A 18 -4.18 7.30 13.89
CA GLY A 18 -3.77 7.25 12.49
C GLY A 18 -4.10 5.89 11.90
N THR A 19 -4.68 5.86 10.70
CA THR A 19 -4.83 4.61 9.92
C THR A 19 -3.89 4.65 8.74
N LEU A 20 -3.15 3.58 8.49
CA LEU A 20 -2.43 3.40 7.25
C LEU A 20 -3.12 2.30 6.43
N CYS A 21 -3.61 2.67 5.26
CA CYS A 21 -4.05 1.71 4.25
C CYS A 21 -2.82 1.21 3.48
N VAL A 22 -2.62 -0.11 3.48
CA VAL A 22 -1.47 -0.77 2.85
C VAL A 22 -1.94 -1.62 1.66
N SER A 23 -1.20 -1.54 0.56
CA SER A 23 -1.36 -2.43 -0.58
C SER A 23 -0.64 -3.75 -0.34
N SER A 24 -1.18 -4.85 -0.87
CA SER A 24 -0.59 -6.21 -0.80
C SER A 24 -0.25 -6.81 -2.17
N GLN A 25 -0.78 -6.22 -3.25
CA GLN A 25 -0.57 -6.66 -4.64
C GLN A 25 -0.37 -5.43 -5.53
N ALA A 26 0.34 -5.59 -6.64
CA ALA A 26 0.34 -4.63 -7.74
C ALA A 26 -0.81 -4.99 -8.69
N GLY A 27 -1.90 -4.22 -8.61
CA GLY A 27 -3.18 -4.61 -9.20
C GLY A 27 -3.94 -5.64 -8.35
N CYS A 28 -4.99 -6.26 -8.88
CA CYS A 28 -5.77 -7.28 -8.17
C CYS A 28 -6.42 -8.27 -9.15
N SER A 29 -6.34 -9.57 -8.85
CA SER A 29 -6.83 -10.65 -9.74
C SER A 29 -8.33 -10.93 -9.63
N LEU A 30 -9.03 -10.34 -8.66
CA LEU A 30 -10.43 -10.66 -8.36
C LEU A 30 -11.44 -10.01 -9.31
N ASP A 31 -11.04 -8.99 -10.08
CA ASP A 31 -11.87 -8.29 -11.06
C ASP A 31 -13.25 -7.84 -10.54
N CYS A 32 -13.28 -7.29 -9.31
CA CYS A 32 -14.51 -6.74 -8.74
C CYS A 32 -15.01 -5.56 -9.60
N SER A 33 -16.24 -5.63 -10.12
CA SER A 33 -16.81 -4.65 -11.07
C SER A 33 -16.85 -3.21 -10.57
N PHE A 34 -16.87 -3.01 -9.26
CA PHE A 34 -16.88 -1.72 -8.58
C PHE A 34 -15.49 -1.21 -8.16
N CYS A 35 -14.43 -2.02 -8.31
CA CYS A 35 -13.09 -1.70 -7.82
C CYS A 35 -12.20 -1.13 -8.93
N SER A 36 -11.66 0.08 -8.74
CA SER A 36 -10.72 0.70 -9.68
C SER A 36 -9.45 -0.15 -9.86
N THR A 37 -8.91 -0.71 -8.77
CA THR A 37 -7.72 -1.58 -8.79
C THR A 37 -7.99 -2.90 -9.53
N GLY A 38 -9.20 -3.46 -9.42
CA GLY A 38 -9.59 -4.66 -10.16
C GLY A 38 -9.54 -4.45 -11.68
N LYS A 39 -9.97 -3.29 -12.17
CA LYS A 39 -9.92 -2.94 -13.61
C LYS A 39 -8.50 -2.83 -14.17
N GLN A 40 -7.48 -2.67 -13.33
CA GLN A 40 -6.08 -2.62 -13.77
C GLN A 40 -5.52 -4.03 -14.05
N GLY A 41 -6.25 -5.09 -13.67
CA GLY A 41 -5.77 -6.46 -13.72
C GLY A 41 -4.75 -6.78 -12.63
N PHE A 42 -4.14 -7.95 -12.72
CA PHE A 42 -3.11 -8.42 -11.79
C PHE A 42 -1.72 -8.36 -12.43
N ASN A 43 -0.73 -7.87 -11.70
CA ASN A 43 0.68 -7.92 -12.10
C ASN A 43 1.47 -8.91 -11.22
N SER A 44 1.54 -8.66 -9.91
CA SER A 44 2.34 -9.46 -8.98
C SER A 44 1.90 -9.26 -7.53
N ASP A 45 2.19 -10.24 -6.69
CA ASP A 45 2.12 -10.09 -5.23
C ASP A 45 3.30 -9.25 -4.72
N LEU A 46 3.06 -8.48 -3.66
CA LEU A 46 4.13 -7.75 -3.01
C LEU A 46 4.91 -8.67 -2.05
N THR A 47 6.23 -8.53 -2.07
CA THR A 47 7.11 -9.12 -1.07
C THR A 47 6.84 -8.51 0.32
N VAL A 48 7.24 -9.21 1.37
CA VAL A 48 7.16 -8.72 2.75
C VAL A 48 7.83 -7.35 2.90
N ALA A 49 8.99 -7.15 2.25
CA ALA A 49 9.72 -5.89 2.27
C ALA A 49 8.94 -4.73 1.63
N GLU A 50 8.19 -5.01 0.56
CA GLU A 50 7.36 -4.01 -0.12
C GLU A 50 6.10 -3.66 0.68
N ILE A 51 5.54 -4.61 1.43
CA ILE A 51 4.40 -4.35 2.33
C ILE A 51 4.86 -3.52 3.53
N ILE A 52 5.88 -3.99 4.27
CA ILE A 52 6.35 -3.26 5.47
C ILE A 52 7.03 -1.93 5.11
N GLY A 53 7.61 -1.83 3.90
CA GLY A 53 8.20 -0.61 3.38
C GLY A 53 7.21 0.56 3.28
N GLN A 54 5.93 0.28 2.98
CA GLN A 54 4.88 1.31 3.00
C GLN A 54 4.69 1.88 4.41
N GLY A 55 4.69 1.02 5.43
CA GLY A 55 4.66 1.41 6.84
C GLY A 55 5.90 2.19 7.25
N TRP A 56 7.09 1.75 6.82
CA TRP A 56 8.35 2.41 7.15
C TRP A 56 8.45 3.81 6.55
N ILE A 57 8.06 3.98 5.27
CA ILE A 57 8.03 5.28 4.60
C ILE A 57 7.05 6.23 5.31
N ALA A 58 5.85 5.75 5.66
CA ALA A 58 4.87 6.54 6.40
C ALA A 58 5.38 6.94 7.79
N ALA A 59 5.93 5.98 8.55
CA ALA A 59 6.52 6.23 9.86
C ALA A 59 7.63 7.28 9.79
N ARG A 60 8.50 7.19 8.77
CA ARG A 60 9.57 8.17 8.54
C ARG A 60 9.04 9.55 8.16
N HIS A 61 7.97 9.63 7.38
CA HIS A 61 7.32 10.90 7.03
C HIS A 61 6.76 11.63 8.27
N PHE A 62 6.22 10.88 9.24
CA PHE A 62 5.66 11.43 10.47
C PHE A 62 6.65 11.50 11.65
N ASN A 63 7.95 11.27 11.41
CA ASN A 63 8.99 11.20 12.46
C ASN A 63 8.65 10.20 13.59
N ASN A 64 7.98 9.11 13.24
CA ASN A 64 7.56 8.04 14.15
C ASN A 64 8.32 6.73 13.86
N VAL A 65 9.63 6.85 13.64
CA VAL A 65 10.51 5.68 13.40
C VAL A 65 11.00 5.17 14.76
N PRO A 66 10.89 3.87 15.05
CA PRO A 66 11.52 3.29 16.23
C PRO A 66 13.03 3.60 16.27
N ALA A 67 13.57 3.82 17.46
CA ALA A 67 15.00 4.05 17.68
C ALA A 67 15.85 2.82 17.31
#